data_AF-A0A5B0MC65-F1
#
_entry.id   AF-A0A5B0MC65-F1
#
_cell.length_a   1.000
_cell.length_b   1.000
_cell.length_c   1.000
_cell.angle_alpha   90.00
_cell.angle_beta   90.00
_cell.angle_gamma   90.00
#
_symmetry.space_group_name_H-M   'P 1'
#
loop_
_entity.id
_entity.type
_entity.pdbx_description
1 polymer ?
#
loop_
_entity_poly.entity_id
_entity_poly.type
_entity_poly.pdbx_seq_one_letter_code
_entity_poly.pdbx_strand_id
1 'polypeptide(L)'
;MIQTLNELFPKQIPKPADEMNDQKFKEFKIYRLYHLNASIRTSLDKHLKSLFIEFRNILSDFILHEPVTFPRLVRDTGLEINQSIESAIGFSKASELSFIWTLWKNRICEFNQILEELLNQMGPMRLLHGENEAPLTPPAVKLGTSLIPVFKLSRLFFNKLSRERVMKEEVGMSTEMSSGQWSSLDQSIEDILDSVFFLKSLIGDADGVNPVYTSSAIIEELKHLTGLFHSLRSLINLHILPNLFPNSLDLSSRVYFEDWFDSWTTSLSNATHNAIQAAKSFQSSATPSS
;
A
#
# COMPACT_ATOMS: atom_id res chain seq x y z
N MET A 1 18.20 -5.29 26.34
CA MET A 1 17.82 -4.82 24.99
C MET A 1 17.10 -3.47 25.05
N ILE A 2 15.95 -3.35 25.74
CA ILE A 2 15.19 -2.08 25.89
C ILE A 2 16.01 -0.96 26.55
N GLN A 3 16.83 -1.29 27.55
CA GLN A 3 17.65 -0.32 28.29
C GLN A 3 18.75 0.32 27.42
N THR A 4 19.47 -0.50 26.63
CA THR A 4 20.47 -0.03 25.65
C THR A 4 19.84 0.80 24.51
N LEU A 5 18.63 0.47 24.09
CA LEU A 5 17.87 1.27 23.11
C LEU A 5 17.39 2.62 23.67
N ASN A 6 17.13 2.72 24.97
CA ASN A 6 16.80 3.99 25.64
C ASN A 6 18.02 4.90 25.82
N GLU A 7 19.22 4.34 25.83
CA GLU A 7 20.48 5.10 25.88
C GLU A 7 20.91 5.60 24.50
N LEU A 8 20.56 4.88 23.42
CA LEU A 8 20.89 5.23 22.04
C LEU A 8 19.86 6.14 21.36
N PHE A 9 18.59 6.11 21.77
CA PHE A 9 17.52 6.89 21.13
C PHE A 9 16.63 7.59 22.18
N PRO A 10 16.21 8.85 21.93
CA PRO A 10 15.23 9.51 22.78
C PRO A 10 13.94 8.68 22.83
N LYS A 11 13.27 8.67 24.00
CA LYS A 11 12.02 7.90 24.20
C LYS A 11 10.92 8.23 23.18
N GLN A 12 10.96 9.43 22.61
CA GLN A 12 10.08 9.89 21.54
C GLN A 12 10.92 10.37 20.38
N ILE A 13 10.74 9.74 19.22
CA ILE A 13 11.29 10.21 17.96
C ILE A 13 10.22 11.08 17.30
N PRO A 14 10.56 12.27 16.80
CA PRO A 14 9.62 13.11 16.04
C PRO A 14 9.00 12.35 14.87
N LYS A 15 7.80 12.76 14.45
CA LYS A 15 7.20 12.18 13.25
C LYS A 15 8.03 12.59 12.02
N PRO A 16 8.32 11.67 11.09
CA PRO A 16 9.13 11.99 9.92
C PRO A 16 8.55 13.11 9.05
N ALA A 17 7.22 13.19 8.95
CA ALA A 17 6.50 14.22 8.21
C ALA A 17 6.84 15.66 8.63
N ASP A 18 7.28 15.87 9.88
CA ASP A 18 7.60 17.18 10.43
C ASP A 18 9.07 17.58 10.18
N GLU A 19 9.91 16.68 9.65
CA GLU A 19 11.35 16.90 9.48
C GLU A 19 11.72 17.11 8.00
N MET A 20 12.12 18.34 7.66
CA MET A 20 12.43 18.76 6.29
C MET A 20 13.89 19.11 6.06
N ASN A 21 14.74 19.11 7.09
CA ASN A 21 16.11 19.64 7.04
C ASN A 21 17.17 18.59 7.45
N ASP A 22 16.84 17.30 7.35
CA ASP A 22 17.74 16.22 7.76
C ASP A 22 18.42 15.48 6.59
N GLN A 23 18.41 16.04 5.38
CA GLN A 23 18.97 15.40 4.17
C GLN A 23 20.42 14.93 4.36
N LYS A 24 21.22 15.67 5.13
CA LYS A 24 22.65 15.42 5.34
C LYS A 24 22.94 14.30 6.35
N PHE A 25 21.93 13.84 7.10
CA PHE A 25 22.12 12.90 8.21
C PHE A 25 22.20 11.44 7.78
N LYS A 26 22.01 11.13 6.49
CA LYS A 26 22.18 9.78 5.90
C LYS A 26 21.43 8.70 6.71
N GLU A 27 22.15 7.81 7.39
CA GLU A 27 21.60 6.73 8.22
C GLU A 27 20.89 7.21 9.50
N PHE A 28 21.14 8.45 9.92
CA PHE A 28 20.55 9.08 11.10
C PHE A 28 19.35 9.99 10.79
N LYS A 29 18.81 9.94 9.56
CA LYS A 29 17.55 10.63 9.24
C LYS A 29 16.41 10.17 10.15
N ILE A 30 15.56 11.12 10.55
CA ILE A 30 14.44 10.88 11.47
C ILE A 30 13.52 9.77 10.96
N TYR A 31 13.29 9.68 9.65
CA TYR A 31 12.52 8.64 8.99
C TYR A 31 13.04 7.24 9.36
N ARG A 32 14.34 6.99 9.18
CA ARG A 32 14.94 5.69 9.51
C ARG A 32 14.82 5.37 10.99
N LEU A 33 15.13 6.35 11.84
CA LEU A 33 15.10 6.17 13.28
C LEU A 33 13.67 5.91 13.78
N TYR A 34 12.69 6.62 13.23
CA TYR A 34 11.28 6.50 13.57
C TYR A 34 10.78 5.08 13.29
N HIS A 35 11.03 4.57 12.09
CA HIS A 35 10.56 3.23 11.74
C HIS A 35 11.40 2.10 12.36
N LEU A 36 12.70 2.30 12.61
CA LEU A 36 13.52 1.38 13.42
C LEU A 36 12.92 1.24 14.82
N ASN A 37 12.59 2.38 15.44
CA ASN A 37 11.98 2.42 16.75
C ASN A 37 10.60 1.78 16.76
N ALA A 38 9.76 2.06 15.76
CA ALA A 38 8.44 1.42 15.63
C ALA A 38 8.57 -0.11 15.48
N SER A 39 9.53 -0.59 14.68
CA SER A 39 9.74 -2.03 14.47
C SER A 39 10.13 -2.75 15.75
N ILE A 40 10.98 -2.13 16.58
CA ILE A 40 11.44 -2.73 17.82
C ILE A 40 10.44 -2.54 18.96
N ARG A 41 10.01 -1.30 19.23
CA ARG A 41 9.20 -0.97 20.41
C ARG A 41 7.72 -1.25 20.24
N THR A 42 7.22 -1.25 19.00
CA THR A 42 5.80 -1.49 18.72
C THR A 42 5.60 -2.88 18.16
N SER A 43 6.16 -3.17 16.98
CA SER A 43 5.87 -4.43 16.28
C SER A 43 6.46 -5.64 17.00
N LEU A 44 7.77 -5.65 17.26
CA LEU A 44 8.43 -6.79 17.92
C LEU A 44 7.89 -7.03 19.33
N ASP A 45 7.70 -5.97 20.12
CA ASP A 45 7.10 -6.08 21.46
C ASP A 45 5.68 -6.66 21.43
N LYS A 46 4.83 -6.20 20.49
CA LYS A 46 3.48 -6.75 20.30
C LYS A 46 3.51 -8.23 19.94
N HIS A 47 4.33 -8.63 18.96
CA HIS A 47 4.38 -10.03 18.51
C HIS A 47 5.00 -10.95 19.56
N LEU A 48 6.01 -10.49 20.32
CA LEU A 48 6.56 -11.24 21.45
C LEU A 48 5.50 -11.45 22.54
N LYS A 49 4.73 -10.41 22.90
CA LYS A 49 3.63 -10.54 23.86
C LYS A 49 2.58 -11.55 23.38
N SER A 50 2.21 -11.49 22.10
CA SER A 50 1.30 -12.46 21.49
C SER A 50 1.84 -13.88 21.62
N LEU A 51 3.12 -14.09 21.31
CA LEU A 51 3.77 -15.40 21.43
C LEU A 51 3.76 -15.92 22.87
N PHE A 52 4.04 -15.05 23.86
CA PHE A 52 3.98 -15.44 25.28
C PHE A 52 2.57 -15.80 25.73
N ILE A 53 1.55 -15.09 25.24
CA ILE A 53 0.14 -15.43 25.51
C ILE A 53 -0.18 -16.81 24.93
N GLU A 54 0.20 -17.08 23.68
CA GLU A 54 -0.02 -18.38 23.03
C GLU A 54 0.69 -19.51 23.77
N PHE A 55 1.95 -19.32 24.18
CA PHE A 55 2.65 -20.33 24.98
C PHE A 55 1.98 -20.58 26.33
N ARG A 56 1.47 -19.52 26.98
CA ARG A 56 0.73 -19.67 28.24
C ARG A 56 -0.55 -20.49 28.04
N ASN A 57 -1.27 -20.25 26.94
CA ASN A 57 -2.48 -21.02 26.61
C ASN A 57 -2.14 -22.49 26.38
N ILE A 58 -1.11 -22.79 25.58
CA ILE A 58 -0.66 -24.16 25.33
C ILE A 58 -0.25 -24.88 26.62
N LEU A 59 0.48 -24.20 27.51
CA LEU A 59 0.87 -24.77 28.79
C LEU A 59 -0.35 -25.03 29.69
N SER A 60 -1.34 -24.12 29.68
CA SER A 60 -2.58 -24.29 30.43
C SER A 60 -3.38 -25.50 29.92
N ASP A 61 -3.56 -25.61 28.60
CA ASP A 61 -4.28 -26.72 27.96
C ASP A 61 -3.60 -28.06 28.25
N PHE A 62 -2.26 -28.09 28.22
CA PHE A 62 -1.47 -29.27 28.55
C PHE A 62 -1.66 -29.71 30.00
N ILE A 63 -1.70 -28.76 30.95
CA ILE A 63 -1.94 -29.03 32.37
C ILE A 63 -3.38 -29.48 32.63
N LEU A 64 -4.35 -28.92 31.90
CA LEU A 64 -5.78 -29.18 32.09
C LEU A 64 -6.31 -30.40 31.32
N HIS A 65 -5.47 -31.05 30.50
CA HIS A 65 -5.86 -32.16 29.63
C HIS A 65 -7.02 -31.82 28.66
N GLU A 66 -7.15 -30.55 28.27
CA GLU A 66 -8.16 -30.08 27.32
C GLU A 66 -7.67 -30.20 25.86
N PRO A 67 -8.56 -30.34 24.86
CA PRO A 67 -8.15 -30.49 23.47
C PRO A 67 -7.67 -29.16 22.85
N VAL A 68 -6.34 -29.01 22.80
CA VAL A 68 -5.45 -28.31 21.83
C VAL A 68 -5.76 -26.86 21.41
N THR A 69 -4.95 -25.93 21.90
CA THR A 69 -4.60 -24.68 21.17
C THR A 69 -3.86 -25.00 19.86
N PHE A 70 -4.32 -24.44 18.75
CA PHE A 70 -3.82 -24.77 17.40
C PHE A 70 -2.32 -24.42 17.20
N PRO A 71 -1.46 -25.39 16.83
CA PRO A 71 -0.04 -25.15 16.48
C PRO A 71 0.20 -24.13 15.36
N ARG A 72 -0.85 -23.78 14.61
CA ARG A 72 -0.81 -22.76 13.56
C ARG A 72 -0.52 -21.37 14.13
N LEU A 73 -1.11 -21.00 15.26
CA LEU A 73 -0.96 -19.67 15.89
C LEU A 73 0.48 -19.37 16.32
N VAL A 74 1.19 -20.35 16.89
CA VAL A 74 2.60 -20.20 17.28
C VAL A 74 3.50 -20.01 16.06
N ARG A 75 3.26 -20.77 14.99
CA ARG A 75 4.02 -20.65 13.74
C ARG A 75 3.78 -19.28 13.09
N ASP A 76 2.52 -18.85 13.03
CA ASP A 76 2.13 -17.60 12.38
C ASP A 76 2.72 -16.41 13.18
N THR A 77 2.63 -16.44 14.51
CA THR A 77 3.29 -15.46 15.39
C THR A 77 4.81 -15.46 15.24
N GLY A 78 5.44 -16.63 15.08
CA GLY A 78 6.87 -16.75 14.82
C GLY A 78 7.31 -16.09 13.51
N LEU A 79 6.48 -16.18 12.47
CA LEU A 79 6.71 -15.48 11.20
C LEU A 79 6.67 -13.96 11.37
N GLU A 80 5.69 -13.43 12.12
CA GLU A 80 5.56 -11.99 12.41
C GLU A 80 6.75 -11.44 13.21
N ILE A 81 7.28 -12.22 14.16
CA ILE A 81 8.50 -11.88 14.91
C ILE A 81 9.69 -11.80 13.96
N ASN A 82 9.89 -12.83 13.12
CA ASN A 82 10.98 -12.83 12.15
C ASN A 82 10.88 -11.63 11.19
N GLN A 83 9.68 -11.33 10.69
CA GLN A 83 9.46 -10.13 9.87
C GLN A 83 9.80 -8.85 10.62
N SER A 84 9.48 -8.74 11.92
CA SER A 84 9.82 -7.57 12.74
C SER A 84 11.34 -7.42 12.94
N ILE A 85 12.05 -8.53 13.11
CA ILE A 85 13.51 -8.57 13.25
C ILE A 85 14.18 -8.21 11.92
N GLU A 86 13.79 -8.84 10.81
CA GLU A 86 14.29 -8.53 9.47
C GLU A 86 14.03 -7.06 9.11
N SER A 87 12.85 -6.54 9.48
CA SER A 87 12.54 -5.12 9.34
C SER A 87 13.54 -4.27 10.12
N ALA A 88 13.73 -4.53 11.42
CA ALA A 88 14.69 -3.80 12.27
C ALA A 88 16.13 -3.85 11.73
N ILE A 89 16.58 -5.01 11.24
CA ILE A 89 17.89 -5.16 10.58
C ILE A 89 17.94 -4.30 9.33
N GLY A 90 16.90 -4.36 8.48
CA GLY A 90 16.76 -3.54 7.29
C GLY A 90 16.86 -2.05 7.59
N PHE A 91 16.11 -1.55 8.59
CA PHE A 91 16.18 -0.16 9.04
C PHE A 91 17.58 0.28 9.45
N SER A 92 18.34 -0.61 10.09
CA SER A 92 19.68 -0.31 10.56
C SER A 92 20.76 -0.33 9.47
N LYS A 93 20.56 -1.07 8.37
CA LYS A 93 21.65 -1.37 7.40
C LYS A 93 21.33 -1.12 5.93
N ALA A 94 20.05 -1.11 5.53
CA ALA A 94 19.67 -1.01 4.11
C ALA A 94 19.85 0.42 3.58
N SER A 95 19.97 0.57 2.26
CA SER A 95 19.79 1.88 1.61
C SER A 95 18.35 2.37 1.78
N GLU A 96 18.15 3.69 1.81
CA GLU A 96 16.81 4.30 1.99
C GLU A 96 15.81 3.84 0.91
N LEU A 97 16.32 3.63 -0.30
CA LEU A 97 15.56 3.08 -1.42
C LEU A 97 15.23 1.59 -1.23
N SER A 98 16.22 0.75 -0.91
CA SER A 98 16.00 -0.69 -0.59
C SER A 98 14.93 -0.87 0.48
N PHE A 99 14.92 0.06 1.43
CA PHE A 99 13.97 0.09 2.51
C PHE A 99 12.52 0.32 2.04
N ILE A 100 12.21 1.43 1.36
CA ILE A 100 10.82 1.75 0.99
C ILE A 100 10.17 0.66 0.11
N TRP A 101 10.95 0.05 -0.78
CA TRP A 101 10.44 -1.03 -1.62
C TRP A 101 10.09 -2.29 -0.83
N THR A 102 10.73 -2.52 0.31
CA THR A 102 10.38 -3.64 1.19
C THR A 102 9.04 -3.39 1.87
N LEU A 103 8.76 -2.16 2.32
CA LEU A 103 7.45 -1.78 2.81
C LEU A 103 6.38 -1.94 1.73
N TRP A 104 6.63 -1.38 0.54
CA TRP A 104 5.68 -1.45 -0.56
C TRP A 104 5.38 -2.86 -1.03
N LYS A 105 6.37 -3.78 -1.00
CA LYS A 105 6.16 -5.17 -1.42
C LYS A 105 5.02 -5.84 -0.65
N ASN A 106 4.90 -5.55 0.65
CA ASN A 106 3.82 -6.09 1.48
C ASN A 106 2.47 -5.48 1.11
N ARG A 107 2.44 -4.20 0.71
CA ARG A 107 1.21 -3.49 0.28
C ARG A 107 0.74 -3.85 -1.11
N ILE A 108 1.65 -4.19 -2.01
CA ILE A 108 1.31 -4.54 -3.39
C ILE A 108 0.33 -5.73 -3.47
N CYS A 109 0.39 -6.67 -2.52
CA CYS A 109 -0.54 -7.80 -2.52
C CYS A 109 -1.98 -7.40 -2.15
N GLU A 110 -2.17 -6.31 -1.40
CA GLU A 110 -3.48 -5.82 -0.98
C GLU A 110 -4.31 -5.33 -2.18
N PHE A 111 -3.66 -4.78 -3.23
CA PHE A 111 -4.35 -4.49 -4.49
C PHE A 111 -5.01 -5.73 -5.13
N ASN A 112 -4.43 -6.92 -4.96
CA ASN A 112 -5.03 -8.14 -5.49
C ASN A 112 -6.28 -8.51 -4.70
N GLN A 113 -6.21 -8.38 -3.36
CA GLN A 113 -7.34 -8.65 -2.49
C GLN A 113 -8.50 -7.72 -2.83
N ILE A 114 -8.26 -6.41 -2.96
CA ILE A 114 -9.31 -5.45 -3.32
C ILE A 114 -9.91 -5.76 -4.70
N LEU A 115 -9.08 -6.15 -5.68
CA LEU A 115 -9.58 -6.53 -7.01
C LEU A 115 -10.40 -7.83 -6.98
N GLU A 116 -9.96 -8.83 -6.24
CA GLU A 116 -10.70 -10.09 -6.06
C GLU A 116 -12.03 -9.85 -5.36
N GLU A 117 -12.05 -9.02 -4.32
CA GLU A 117 -13.28 -8.63 -3.64
C GLU A 117 -14.24 -7.88 -4.57
N LEU A 118 -13.75 -6.94 -5.40
CA LEU A 118 -14.56 -6.26 -6.39
C LEU A 118 -15.19 -7.26 -7.38
N LEU A 119 -14.39 -8.22 -7.88
CA LEU A 119 -14.89 -9.26 -8.79
C LEU A 119 -15.92 -10.16 -8.13
N ASN A 120 -15.73 -10.51 -6.85
CA ASN A 120 -16.68 -11.30 -6.08
C ASN A 120 -17.99 -10.54 -5.84
N GLN A 121 -17.92 -9.24 -5.53
CA GLN A 121 -19.08 -8.36 -5.35
C GLN A 121 -19.93 -8.22 -6.61
N MET A 122 -19.31 -8.23 -7.79
CA MET A 122 -20.01 -8.17 -9.08
C MET A 122 -20.45 -9.55 -9.60
N GLY A 123 -19.91 -10.63 -9.01
CA GLY A 123 -20.14 -12.00 -9.43
C GLY A 123 -21.25 -12.71 -8.66
N PRO A 124 -21.58 -13.95 -9.06
CA PRO A 124 -22.57 -14.77 -8.35
C PRO A 124 -22.09 -15.20 -6.95
N MET A 125 -20.79 -15.08 -6.68
CA MET A 125 -20.17 -15.41 -5.39
C MET A 125 -20.57 -14.45 -4.26
N ARG A 126 -21.15 -13.29 -4.57
CA ARG A 126 -21.70 -12.35 -3.58
C ARG A 126 -22.68 -13.04 -2.63
N LEU A 127 -23.49 -13.97 -3.13
CA LEU A 127 -24.49 -14.72 -2.36
C LEU A 127 -23.89 -15.74 -1.37
N LEU A 128 -22.62 -16.14 -1.56
CA LEU A 128 -21.97 -17.20 -0.77
C LEU A 128 -21.15 -16.67 0.40
N HIS A 129 -20.82 -15.37 0.43
CA HIS A 129 -19.96 -14.76 1.44
C HIS A 129 -20.68 -14.34 2.74
N GLY A 130 -21.92 -14.78 2.94
CA GLY A 130 -22.68 -14.54 4.18
C GLY A 130 -23.31 -13.14 4.27
N GLU A 131 -23.02 -12.25 3.33
CA GLU A 131 -23.81 -11.05 3.05
C GLU A 131 -25.06 -11.52 2.28
N ASN A 132 -26.23 -11.55 2.92
CA ASN A 132 -27.54 -11.79 2.27
C ASN A 132 -27.91 -10.62 1.34
N GLU A 133 -26.98 -10.16 0.53
CA GLU A 133 -27.15 -9.04 -0.37
C GLU A 133 -27.55 -9.53 -1.75
N ALA A 134 -28.56 -8.87 -2.33
CA ALA A 134 -28.99 -9.15 -3.68
C ALA A 134 -27.82 -8.95 -4.68
N PRO A 135 -27.80 -9.68 -5.80
CA PRO A 135 -26.83 -9.43 -6.86
C PRO A 135 -26.92 -7.97 -7.34
N LEU A 136 -25.77 -7.37 -7.65
CA LEU A 136 -25.72 -6.02 -8.20
C LEU A 136 -26.50 -5.93 -9.51
N THR A 137 -27.14 -4.79 -9.74
CA THR A 137 -27.85 -4.50 -10.98
C THR A 137 -26.86 -4.44 -12.16
N PRO A 138 -27.31 -4.73 -13.40
CA PRO A 138 -26.43 -4.65 -14.57
C PRO A 138 -25.74 -3.28 -14.75
N PRO A 139 -26.38 -2.12 -14.46
CA PRO A 139 -25.69 -0.83 -14.43
C PRO A 139 -24.56 -0.74 -13.39
N ALA A 140 -24.78 -1.23 -12.17
CA ALA A 140 -23.75 -1.24 -11.11
C ALA A 140 -22.58 -2.17 -11.48
N VAL A 141 -22.85 -3.35 -12.03
CA VAL A 141 -21.82 -4.27 -12.52
C VAL A 141 -21.01 -3.63 -13.65
N LYS A 142 -21.65 -2.93 -14.59
CA LYS A 142 -20.96 -2.22 -15.67
C LYS A 142 -20.06 -1.10 -15.13
N LEU A 143 -20.54 -0.38 -14.12
CA LEU A 143 -19.78 0.66 -13.42
C LEU A 143 -18.54 0.07 -12.73
N GLY A 144 -18.70 -0.98 -11.93
CA GLY A 144 -17.56 -1.66 -11.28
C GLY A 144 -16.56 -2.26 -12.27
N THR A 145 -17.05 -2.84 -13.38
CA THR A 145 -16.20 -3.36 -14.46
C THR A 145 -15.30 -2.28 -15.06
N SER A 146 -15.80 -1.03 -15.15
CA SER A 146 -15.02 0.09 -15.68
C SER A 146 -13.85 0.52 -14.78
N LEU A 147 -13.87 0.16 -13.49
CA LEU A 147 -12.80 0.46 -12.53
C LEU A 147 -11.67 -0.58 -12.52
N ILE A 148 -11.91 -1.79 -13.08
CA ILE A 148 -10.90 -2.86 -13.13
C ILE A 148 -9.57 -2.38 -13.74
N PRO A 149 -9.55 -1.65 -14.88
CA PRO A 149 -8.30 -1.15 -15.45
C PRO A 149 -7.58 -0.17 -14.52
N VAL A 150 -8.31 0.70 -13.80
CA VAL A 150 -7.74 1.63 -12.81
C VAL A 150 -7.01 0.85 -11.73
N PHE A 151 -7.65 -0.16 -11.13
CA PHE A 151 -7.07 -0.95 -10.04
C PHE A 151 -5.83 -1.72 -10.52
N LYS A 152 -5.91 -2.31 -11.71
CA LYS A 152 -4.78 -3.03 -12.33
C LYS A 152 -3.62 -2.09 -12.61
N LEU A 153 -3.88 -0.87 -13.09
CA LEU A 153 -2.86 0.12 -13.38
C LEU A 153 -2.21 0.67 -12.09
N SER A 154 -2.99 0.88 -11.03
CA SER A 154 -2.46 1.26 -9.71
C SER A 154 -1.47 0.22 -9.20
N ARG A 155 -1.85 -1.06 -9.23
CA ARG A 155 -0.96 -2.17 -8.87
C ARG A 155 0.27 -2.25 -9.79
N LEU A 156 0.06 -2.09 -11.10
CA LEU A 156 1.12 -2.19 -12.11
C LEU A 156 2.21 -1.14 -11.90
N PHE A 157 1.84 0.07 -11.47
CA PHE A 157 2.76 1.14 -11.11
C PHE A 157 3.78 0.71 -10.05
N PHE A 158 3.29 0.25 -8.89
CA PHE A 158 4.15 -0.15 -7.79
C PHE A 158 4.94 -1.43 -8.12
N ASN A 159 4.35 -2.36 -8.87
CA ASN A 159 5.07 -3.53 -9.38
C ASN A 159 6.26 -3.16 -10.26
N LYS A 160 6.09 -2.18 -11.16
CA LYS A 160 7.18 -1.70 -12.01
C LYS A 160 8.31 -1.13 -11.15
N LEU A 161 8.00 -0.21 -10.23
CA LEU A 161 9.00 0.39 -9.34
C LEU A 161 9.71 -0.66 -8.48
N SER A 162 8.98 -1.61 -7.91
CA SER A 162 9.56 -2.69 -7.13
C SER A 162 10.43 -3.64 -7.96
N ARG A 163 10.16 -3.81 -9.26
CA ARG A 163 10.99 -4.64 -10.13
C ARG A 163 12.30 -3.94 -10.51
N GLU A 164 12.26 -2.61 -10.73
CA GLU A 164 13.48 -1.84 -11.02
C GLU A 164 14.49 -1.89 -9.87
N ARG A 165 14.04 -2.02 -8.61
CA ARG A 165 14.90 -2.33 -7.46
C ARG A 165 15.72 -3.59 -7.68
N VAL A 166 15.06 -4.71 -7.98
CA VAL A 166 15.67 -6.05 -8.00
C VAL A 166 16.79 -6.12 -9.04
N MET A 167 16.65 -5.36 -10.12
CA MET A 167 17.68 -5.28 -11.16
C MET A 167 18.90 -4.46 -10.74
N LYS A 168 18.84 -3.75 -9.60
CA LYS A 168 19.77 -2.68 -9.21
C LYS A 168 20.13 -2.73 -7.73
N GLU A 169 20.26 -3.93 -7.16
CA GLU A 169 20.43 -4.16 -5.71
C GLU A 169 21.64 -3.46 -5.03
N GLU A 170 22.47 -2.71 -5.76
CA GLU A 170 23.67 -2.03 -5.25
C GLU A 170 23.65 -0.49 -5.34
N VAL A 171 22.49 0.15 -5.57
CA VAL A 171 22.45 1.61 -5.68
C VAL A 171 22.45 2.28 -4.30
N GLY A 172 23.54 3.03 -4.03
CA GLY A 172 23.64 4.25 -3.21
C GLY A 172 22.91 4.29 -1.86
N MET A 173 23.67 4.40 -0.76
CA MET A 173 23.12 4.38 0.61
C MET A 173 22.28 5.61 1.03
N SER A 174 22.33 6.73 0.31
CA SER A 174 21.64 7.97 0.72
C SER A 174 21.13 8.79 -0.46
N THR A 175 19.84 9.09 -0.47
CA THR A 175 19.25 10.13 -1.34
C THR A 175 19.32 11.48 -0.64
N GLU A 176 19.16 12.57 -1.40
CA GLU A 176 19.03 13.92 -0.85
C GLU A 176 17.60 14.22 -0.35
N MET A 177 16.70 13.23 -0.25
CA MET A 177 15.36 13.47 0.31
C MET A 177 15.42 13.73 1.81
N SER A 178 14.58 14.64 2.30
CA SER A 178 14.33 14.77 3.74
C SER A 178 13.46 13.62 4.26
N SER A 179 13.43 13.45 5.57
CA SER A 179 12.51 12.53 6.25
C SER A 179 11.05 12.79 5.92
N GLY A 180 10.63 14.04 5.79
CA GLY A 180 9.26 14.39 5.42
C GLY A 180 8.94 13.98 4.00
N GLN A 181 9.87 14.15 3.05
CA GLN A 181 9.69 13.68 1.68
C GLN A 181 9.64 12.15 1.61
N TRP A 182 10.45 11.45 2.41
CA TRP A 182 10.38 10.00 2.53
C TRP A 182 9.07 9.52 3.14
N SER A 183 8.58 10.22 4.17
CA SER A 183 7.28 9.96 4.78
C SER A 183 6.16 10.10 3.76
N SER A 184 6.17 11.15 2.93
CA SER A 184 5.17 11.35 1.87
C SER A 184 5.26 10.28 0.79
N LEU A 185 6.47 9.83 0.45
CA LEU A 185 6.66 8.75 -0.51
C LEU A 185 6.13 7.42 0.05
N ASP A 186 6.42 7.10 1.30
CA ASP A 186 5.93 5.88 1.96
C ASP A 186 4.39 5.89 2.05
N GLN A 187 3.83 7.01 2.54
CA GLN A 187 2.39 7.18 2.70
C GLN A 187 1.61 7.09 1.38
N SER A 188 2.25 7.44 0.25
CA SER A 188 1.57 7.45 -1.06
C SER A 188 0.96 6.10 -1.48
N ILE A 189 1.56 4.97 -1.10
CA ILE A 189 0.99 3.65 -1.44
C ILE A 189 -0.28 3.37 -0.63
N GLU A 190 -0.29 3.80 0.63
CA GLU A 190 -1.45 3.65 1.52
C GLU A 190 -2.58 4.55 1.02
N ASP A 191 -2.30 5.82 0.71
CA ASP A 191 -3.30 6.76 0.20
C ASP A 191 -3.94 6.26 -1.12
N ILE A 192 -3.14 5.65 -1.99
CA ILE A 192 -3.61 5.05 -3.25
C ILE A 192 -4.41 3.77 -2.99
N LEU A 193 -4.00 2.94 -2.03
CA LEU A 193 -4.75 1.74 -1.61
C LEU A 193 -6.10 2.12 -1.03
N ASP A 194 -6.14 3.10 -0.13
CA ASP A 194 -7.36 3.62 0.49
C ASP A 194 -8.32 4.17 -0.56
N SER A 195 -7.81 4.92 -1.54
CA SER A 195 -8.59 5.41 -2.68
C SER A 195 -9.20 4.26 -3.50
N VAL A 196 -8.41 3.23 -3.81
CA VAL A 196 -8.86 2.05 -4.55
C VAL A 196 -9.89 1.24 -3.74
N PHE A 197 -9.68 1.11 -2.43
CA PHE A 197 -10.61 0.45 -1.51
C PHE A 197 -11.93 1.24 -1.40
N PHE A 198 -11.87 2.56 -1.32
CA PHE A 198 -13.06 3.41 -1.28
C PHE A 198 -13.88 3.30 -2.56
N LEU A 199 -13.22 3.35 -3.73
CA LEU A 199 -13.87 3.08 -5.03
C LEU A 199 -14.58 1.73 -5.06
N LYS A 200 -13.94 0.67 -4.54
CA LYS A 200 -14.56 -0.67 -4.43
C LYS A 200 -15.79 -0.64 -3.53
N SER A 201 -15.71 0.03 -2.38
CA SER A 201 -16.82 0.15 -1.44
C SER A 201 -18.04 0.85 -2.06
N LEU A 202 -17.80 1.92 -2.84
CA LEU A 202 -18.86 2.61 -3.59
C LEU A 202 -19.59 1.71 -4.61
N ILE A 203 -18.92 0.71 -5.17
CA ILE A 203 -19.56 -0.30 -6.04
C ILE A 203 -20.39 -1.28 -5.21
N GLY A 204 -19.90 -1.68 -4.04
CA GLY A 204 -20.63 -2.52 -3.09
C GLY A 204 -22.01 -1.95 -2.77
N ASP A 205 -22.08 -0.64 -2.53
CA ASP A 205 -23.28 0.07 -2.09
C ASP A 205 -24.11 0.67 -3.24
N ALA A 206 -23.68 0.48 -4.49
CA ALA A 206 -24.17 1.27 -5.64
C ALA A 206 -25.70 1.20 -5.83
N ASP A 207 -26.33 0.06 -5.54
CA ASP A 207 -27.77 -0.13 -5.70
C ASP A 207 -28.59 0.30 -4.46
N GLY A 208 -27.94 0.41 -3.30
CA GLY A 208 -28.57 0.85 -2.05
C GLY A 208 -28.53 2.37 -1.86
N VAL A 209 -27.72 3.07 -2.66
CA VAL A 209 -27.44 4.49 -2.54
C VAL A 209 -27.94 5.25 -3.76
N ASN A 210 -28.26 6.54 -3.58
CA ASN A 210 -28.71 7.40 -4.67
C ASN A 210 -27.67 7.41 -5.82
N PRO A 211 -28.05 7.07 -7.07
CA PRO A 211 -27.11 6.99 -8.19
C PRO A 211 -26.38 8.29 -8.55
N VAL A 212 -26.99 9.44 -8.24
CA VAL A 212 -26.33 10.76 -8.36
C VAL A 212 -25.17 10.87 -7.37
N TYR A 213 -25.39 10.45 -6.12
CA TYR A 213 -24.37 10.47 -5.09
C TYR A 213 -23.23 9.50 -5.42
N THR A 214 -23.56 8.24 -5.75
CA THR A 214 -22.57 7.22 -6.14
C THR A 214 -21.71 7.69 -7.32
N SER A 215 -22.35 8.25 -8.36
CA SER A 215 -21.65 8.84 -9.51
C SER A 215 -20.71 9.97 -9.11
N SER A 216 -21.18 10.93 -8.30
CA SER A 216 -20.37 12.07 -7.85
C SER A 216 -19.16 11.62 -7.03
N ALA A 217 -19.37 10.72 -6.06
CA ALA A 217 -18.33 10.20 -5.18
C ALA A 217 -17.23 9.47 -5.98
N ILE A 218 -17.62 8.62 -6.96
CA ILE A 218 -16.65 7.94 -7.83
C ILE A 218 -15.86 8.94 -8.67
N ILE A 219 -16.51 9.96 -9.23
CA ILE A 219 -15.83 10.97 -10.07
C ILE A 219 -14.84 11.79 -9.24
N GLU A 220 -15.22 12.18 -8.02
CA GLU A 220 -14.35 12.91 -7.08
C GLU A 220 -13.16 12.04 -6.68
N GLU A 221 -13.40 10.78 -6.33
CA GLU A 221 -12.33 9.87 -5.91
C GLU A 221 -11.37 9.55 -7.06
N LEU A 222 -11.86 9.37 -8.28
CA LEU A 222 -11.00 9.16 -9.45
C LEU A 222 -10.08 10.36 -9.74
N LYS A 223 -10.57 11.59 -9.50
CA LYS A 223 -9.74 12.81 -9.59
C LYS A 223 -8.71 12.85 -8.47
N HIS A 224 -9.12 12.52 -7.25
CA HIS A 224 -8.22 12.42 -6.10
C HIS A 224 -7.09 11.40 -6.36
N LEU A 225 -7.43 10.18 -6.76
CA LEU A 225 -6.49 9.12 -7.13
C LEU A 225 -5.48 9.58 -8.19
N THR A 226 -5.95 10.26 -9.23
CA THR A 226 -5.09 10.81 -10.29
C THR A 226 -4.13 11.86 -9.70
N GLY A 227 -4.61 12.71 -8.79
CA GLY A 227 -3.80 13.67 -8.05
C GLY A 227 -2.71 13.02 -7.19
N LEU A 228 -3.02 11.92 -6.51
CA LEU A 228 -2.05 11.14 -5.73
C LEU A 228 -0.91 10.62 -6.63
N PHE A 229 -1.25 10.05 -7.79
CA PHE A 229 -0.24 9.60 -8.75
C PHE A 229 0.61 10.74 -9.32
N HIS A 230 0.04 11.92 -9.54
CA HIS A 230 0.81 13.10 -9.96
C HIS A 230 1.82 13.54 -8.89
N SER A 231 1.40 13.60 -7.62
CA SER A 231 2.30 13.92 -6.50
C SER A 231 3.42 12.90 -6.36
N LEU A 232 3.08 11.61 -6.44
CA LEU A 232 4.04 10.50 -6.39
C LEU A 232 5.02 10.54 -7.57
N ARG A 233 4.54 10.84 -8.79
CA ARG A 233 5.38 11.04 -9.98
C ARG A 233 6.41 12.15 -9.75
N SER A 234 6.01 13.26 -9.14
CA SER A 234 6.93 14.37 -8.84
C SER A 234 8.07 13.90 -7.94
N LEU A 235 7.76 13.20 -6.85
CA LEU A 235 8.76 12.64 -5.93
C LEU A 235 9.69 11.63 -6.62
N ILE A 236 9.11 10.74 -7.44
CA ILE A 236 9.88 9.74 -8.20
C ILE A 236 10.86 10.41 -9.16
N ASN A 237 10.39 11.39 -9.94
CA ASN A 237 11.23 12.05 -10.93
C ASN A 237 12.35 12.86 -10.30
N LEU A 238 12.08 13.55 -9.19
CA LEU A 238 13.05 14.40 -8.52
C LEU A 238 14.09 13.61 -7.73
N HIS A 239 13.68 12.51 -7.09
CA HIS A 239 14.51 11.88 -6.08
C HIS A 239 14.77 10.40 -6.32
N ILE A 240 13.90 9.68 -7.00
CA ILE A 240 14.05 8.24 -7.17
C ILE A 240 14.74 7.91 -8.49
N LEU A 241 14.36 8.54 -9.60
CA LEU A 241 14.98 8.32 -10.91
C LEU A 241 16.48 8.65 -10.95
N PRO A 242 16.95 9.82 -10.44
CA PRO A 242 18.36 10.14 -10.49
C PRO A 242 19.22 9.15 -9.69
N ASN A 243 18.66 8.63 -8.59
CA ASN A 243 19.32 7.63 -7.78
C ASN A 243 19.22 6.25 -8.42
N LEU A 244 18.09 5.85 -9.01
CA LEU A 244 17.95 4.57 -9.71
C LEU A 244 18.89 4.46 -10.93
N PHE A 245 19.14 5.55 -11.66
CA PHE A 245 19.96 5.55 -12.88
C PHE A 245 21.13 6.54 -12.75
N PRO A 246 22.14 6.26 -11.90
CA PRO A 246 23.17 7.24 -11.55
C PRO A 246 24.25 7.39 -12.63
N ASN A 247 24.46 6.37 -13.47
CA ASN A 247 25.53 6.33 -14.47
C ASN A 247 25.00 6.55 -15.90
N SER A 248 25.84 7.13 -16.77
CA SER A 248 25.54 7.30 -18.20
C SER A 248 25.35 5.97 -18.95
N LEU A 249 25.91 4.87 -18.46
CA LEU A 249 25.71 3.52 -19.01
C LEU A 249 24.28 3.00 -18.82
N ASP A 250 23.50 3.60 -17.91
CA ASP A 250 22.09 3.25 -17.65
C ASP A 250 21.09 4.13 -18.41
N LEU A 251 21.55 4.97 -19.35
CA LEU A 251 20.70 5.87 -20.13
C LEU A 251 19.58 5.12 -20.87
N SER A 252 19.88 3.97 -21.46
CA SER A 252 18.88 3.15 -22.16
C SER A 252 17.79 2.63 -21.22
N SER A 253 18.18 2.15 -20.04
CA SER A 253 17.26 1.68 -19.00
C SER A 253 16.41 2.82 -18.42
N ARG A 254 17.00 4.03 -18.31
CA ARG A 254 16.28 5.23 -17.88
C ARG A 254 15.24 5.66 -18.90
N VAL A 255 15.63 5.76 -20.17
CA VAL A 255 14.71 6.10 -21.28
C VAL A 255 13.58 5.07 -21.36
N TYR A 256 13.90 3.78 -21.26
CA TYR A 256 12.88 2.73 -21.22
C TYR A 256 11.91 2.88 -20.04
N PHE A 257 12.40 3.26 -18.86
CA PHE A 257 11.54 3.53 -17.71
C PHE A 257 10.64 4.74 -17.96
N GLU A 258 11.20 5.85 -18.45
CA GLU A 258 10.47 7.08 -18.76
C GLU A 258 9.38 6.84 -19.82
N ASP A 259 9.71 6.15 -20.92
CA ASP A 259 8.76 5.75 -21.97
C ASP A 259 7.62 4.88 -21.42
N TRP A 260 7.96 3.92 -20.55
CA TRP A 260 6.98 3.09 -19.88
C TRP A 260 6.07 3.92 -18.97
N PHE A 261 6.64 4.89 -18.25
CA PHE A 261 5.93 5.75 -17.32
C PHE A 261 4.94 6.67 -18.02
N ASP A 262 5.30 7.19 -19.19
CA ASP A 262 4.42 7.99 -20.05
C ASP A 262 3.31 7.14 -20.68
N SER A 263 3.65 5.91 -21.12
CA SER A 263 2.66 4.94 -21.61
C SER A 263 1.65 4.55 -20.52
N TRP A 264 2.13 4.32 -19.30
CA TRP A 264 1.30 4.04 -18.13
C TRP A 264 0.41 5.24 -17.78
N THR A 265 0.95 6.46 -17.80
CA THR A 265 0.18 7.70 -17.53
C THR A 265 -0.98 7.85 -18.52
N THR A 266 -0.71 7.63 -19.80
CA THR A 266 -1.74 7.65 -20.85
C THR A 266 -2.82 6.59 -20.60
N SER A 267 -2.40 5.38 -20.23
CA SER A 267 -3.31 4.27 -19.92
C SER A 267 -4.19 4.58 -18.70
N LEU A 268 -3.63 5.16 -17.64
CA LEU A 268 -4.38 5.56 -16.44
C LEU A 268 -5.38 6.66 -16.79
N SER A 269 -4.97 7.69 -17.52
CA SER A 269 -5.86 8.76 -17.97
C SER A 269 -7.06 8.22 -18.74
N ASN A 270 -6.82 7.30 -19.68
CA ASN A 270 -7.88 6.66 -20.46
C ASN A 270 -8.79 5.79 -19.59
N ALA A 271 -8.23 4.99 -18.68
CA ALA A 271 -8.99 4.16 -17.75
C ALA A 271 -9.90 5.00 -16.84
N THR A 272 -9.34 6.05 -16.24
CA THR A 272 -10.08 6.99 -15.39
C THR A 272 -11.16 7.72 -16.17
N HIS A 273 -10.87 8.17 -17.40
CA HIS A 273 -11.87 8.79 -18.26
C HIS A 273 -13.04 7.85 -18.54
N ASN A 274 -12.77 6.60 -18.92
CA ASN A 274 -13.79 5.61 -19.20
C ASN A 274 -14.65 5.30 -17.96
N ALA A 275 -14.03 5.21 -16.78
CA ALA A 275 -14.74 5.02 -15.51
C ALA A 275 -15.64 6.22 -15.16
N ILE A 276 -15.17 7.45 -15.41
CA ILE A 276 -15.99 8.67 -15.25
C ILE A 276 -17.21 8.64 -16.19
N GLN A 277 -17.05 8.21 -17.44
CA GLN A 277 -18.19 8.07 -18.36
C GLN A 277 -19.18 7.00 -17.92
N ALA A 278 -18.68 5.89 -17.37
CA ALA A 278 -19.52 4.84 -16.80
C ALA A 278 -20.31 5.35 -15.59
N ALA A 279 -19.70 6.14 -14.69
CA ALA A 279 -20.36 6.75 -13.54
C ALA A 279 -21.51 7.68 -13.96
N LYS A 280 -21.27 8.53 -14.96
CA LYS A 280 -22.32 9.39 -15.56
C LYS A 280 -23.45 8.58 -16.17
N SER A 281 -23.11 7.50 -16.88
CA SER A 281 -24.11 6.61 -17.50
C SER A 281 -24.96 5.88 -16.44
N PHE A 282 -24.34 5.47 -15.32
CA PHE A 282 -25.02 4.85 -14.19
C PHE A 282 -26.04 5.80 -13.58
N GLN A 283 -25.66 7.06 -13.32
CA GLN A 283 -26.57 8.09 -12.85
C GLN A 283 -27.79 8.25 -13.79
N SER A 284 -27.58 8.33 -15.10
CA SER A 284 -28.66 8.50 -16.08
C SER A 284 -29.57 7.28 -16.18
N SER A 285 -29.10 6.08 -15.88
CA SER A 285 -29.89 4.85 -15.95
C SER A 285 -30.96 4.73 -14.85
N ALA A 286 -30.87 5.56 -13.80
CA ALA A 286 -31.80 5.56 -12.67
C ALA A 286 -32.82 6.72 -12.68
N THR A 287 -32.65 7.72 -13.55
CA THR A 287 -33.65 8.76 -13.79
C THR A 287 -34.58 8.29 -14.91
N PRO A 288 -35.88 8.02 -14.65
CA PRO A 288 -36.81 7.80 -15.74
C PRO A 288 -36.89 9.09 -16.55
N SER A 289 -36.74 8.97 -17.87
CA SER A 289 -37.06 10.04 -18.81
C SER A 289 -38.47 10.57 -18.51
N SER A 290 -38.52 11.79 -18.01
CA SER A 290 -39.73 12.60 -17.80
C SER A 290 -40.41 12.95 -19.12
#